data_AF-A0A453BYF8-F1
#
_entry.id   AF-A0A453BYF8-F1
#
_cell.length_a   1.000
_cell.length_b   1.000
_cell.length_c   1.000
_cell.angle_alpha   90.00
_cell.angle_beta   90.00
_cell.angle_gamma   90.00
#
_symmetry.space_group_name_H-M   'P 1'
#
loop_
_entity.id
_entity.type
_entity.pdbx_description
1 polymer ?
#
loop_
_entity_poly.entity_id
_entity_poly.type
_entity_poly.pdbx_seq_one_letter_code
_entity_poly.pdbx_strand_id
1 'polypeptide(L)'
;MEALASYVITLQKSQYPEANPELTLKVRTACGEMSSHSAKALKELSTAIRTMIIPSPANITMSAAIKAAKDLRNELSEEAALLQVMHVAVTATLLSDLVTTIVKIAETADNLARLGHFKNPEKTQKDVAINIPSR
;
A
#
# COMPACT_ATOMS: atom_id res chain seq x y z
N MET A 1 -20.13 38.91 -16.60
CA MET A 1 -19.90 37.51 -16.19
C MET A 1 -18.42 37.15 -16.17
N GLU A 2 -17.60 37.74 -17.05
CA GLU A 2 -16.14 37.51 -17.13
C GLU A 2 -15.33 38.01 -15.93
N ALA A 3 -15.72 39.13 -15.31
CA ALA A 3 -15.02 39.67 -14.14
C ALA A 3 -15.12 38.77 -12.90
N LEU A 4 -16.26 38.09 -12.71
CA LEU A 4 -16.45 37.11 -11.64
C LEU A 4 -15.63 35.84 -11.88
N ALA A 5 -15.59 35.36 -13.13
CA ALA A 5 -14.73 34.24 -13.50
C ALA A 5 -13.25 34.57 -13.29
N SER A 6 -12.82 35.77 -13.69
CA SER A 6 -11.45 36.26 -13.47
C SER A 6 -11.11 36.37 -11.98
N TYR A 7 -12.03 36.87 -11.15
CA TYR A 7 -11.82 36.97 -9.70
C TYR A 7 -11.72 35.60 -9.02
N VAL A 8 -12.56 34.63 -9.40
CA VAL A 8 -12.50 33.25 -8.90
C VAL A 8 -11.19 32.57 -9.30
N ILE A 9 -10.76 32.73 -10.56
CA ILE A 9 -9.49 32.18 -11.05
C ILE A 9 -8.31 32.81 -10.31
N THR A 10 -8.32 34.13 -10.09
CA THR A 10 -7.24 34.85 -9.41
C THR A 10 -7.17 34.49 -7.93
N LEU A 11 -8.31 34.32 -7.25
CA LEU A 11 -8.37 33.82 -5.87
C LEU A 11 -7.81 32.40 -5.77
N GLN A 12 -8.24 31.47 -6.64
CA GLN A 12 -7.68 30.12 -6.68
C GLN A 12 -6.17 30.12 -6.91
N LYS A 13 -5.68 30.97 -7.83
CA LYS A 13 -4.26 31.10 -8.16
C LYS A 13 -3.45 31.78 -7.05
N SER A 14 -4.07 32.62 -6.23
CA SER A 14 -3.44 33.26 -5.07
C SER A 14 -3.38 32.33 -3.85
N GLN A 15 -4.26 31.32 -3.79
CA GLN A 15 -4.44 30.44 -2.64
C GLN A 15 -3.70 29.11 -2.77
N TYR A 16 -3.34 28.72 -4.00
CA TYR A 16 -2.52 27.55 -4.29
C TYR A 16 -1.41 27.94 -5.27
N PRO A 17 -0.13 27.67 -4.97
CA PRO A 17 0.95 27.97 -5.90
C PRO A 17 0.76 27.18 -7.20
N GLU A 18 1.39 27.61 -8.30
CA GLU A 18 1.30 26.88 -9.57
C GLU A 18 1.58 25.39 -9.36
N ALA A 19 0.67 24.55 -9.86
CA ALA A 19 0.74 23.10 -9.68
C ALA A 19 2.05 22.60 -10.29
N ASN A 20 2.93 22.02 -9.46
CA ASN A 20 4.15 21.38 -9.94
C ASN A 20 3.78 20.04 -10.60
N PRO A 21 3.87 19.92 -11.94
CA PRO A 21 3.44 18.73 -12.65
C PRO A 21 4.35 17.53 -12.35
N GLU A 22 5.63 17.75 -12.10
CA GLU A 22 6.58 16.70 -11.74
C GLU A 22 6.27 16.13 -10.36
N LEU A 23 6.03 17.00 -9.38
CA LEU A 23 5.61 16.60 -8.04
C LEU A 23 4.28 15.86 -8.09
N THR A 24 3.30 16.38 -8.84
CA THR A 24 1.98 15.72 -9.00
C THR A 24 2.12 14.32 -9.61
N LEU A 25 3.00 14.16 -10.61
CA LEU A 25 3.28 12.87 -11.22
C LEU A 25 3.94 11.91 -10.23
N LYS A 26 4.93 12.37 -9.46
CA LYS A 26 5.61 11.57 -8.44
C LYS A 26 4.65 11.09 -7.35
N VAL A 27 3.84 11.99 -6.80
CA VAL A 27 2.81 11.64 -5.81
C VAL A 27 1.86 10.59 -6.38
N ARG A 28 1.37 10.78 -7.61
CA ARG A 28 0.47 9.82 -8.26
C ARG A 28 1.11 8.45 -8.44
N THR A 29 2.37 8.40 -8.89
CA THR A 29 3.12 7.16 -9.07
C THR A 29 3.30 6.43 -7.74
N ALA A 30 3.74 7.13 -6.69
CA ALA A 30 3.90 6.56 -5.36
C ALA A 30 2.56 6.03 -4.79
N CYS A 31 1.47 6.78 -4.99
CA CYS A 31 0.12 6.32 -4.64
C CYS A 31 -0.28 5.04 -5.39
N GLY A 32 0.04 4.94 -6.68
CA GLY A 32 -0.20 3.75 -7.50
C GLY A 32 0.57 2.53 -6.99
N GLU A 33 1.85 2.69 -6.69
CA GLU A 33 2.70 1.63 -6.12
C GLU A 33 2.19 1.18 -4.76
N MET A 34 1.95 2.11 -3.82
CA MET A 34 1.41 1.79 -2.50
C MET A 34 0.08 1.04 -2.59
N SER A 35 -0.84 1.49 -3.46
CA SER A 35 -2.15 0.86 -3.63
C SER A 35 -2.04 -0.56 -4.19
N SER A 36 -1.22 -0.76 -5.23
CA SER A 36 -1.03 -2.05 -5.88
C SER A 36 -0.42 -3.09 -4.93
N HIS A 37 0.67 -2.71 -4.25
CA HIS A 37 1.33 -3.58 -3.27
C HIS A 37 0.43 -3.88 -2.07
N SER A 38 -0.29 -2.88 -1.57
CA SER A 38 -1.27 -3.05 -0.48
C SER A 38 -2.39 -4.01 -0.85
N ALA A 39 -2.98 -3.85 -2.04
CA ALA A 39 -4.05 -4.73 -2.52
C ALA A 39 -3.58 -6.18 -2.67
N LYS A 40 -2.37 -6.38 -3.21
CA LYS A 40 -1.76 -7.70 -3.33
C LYS A 40 -1.55 -8.35 -1.95
N ALA A 41 -0.92 -7.63 -1.01
CA ALA A 41 -0.67 -8.13 0.33
C ALA A 41 -1.96 -8.49 1.08
N LEU A 42 -2.97 -7.62 1.03
CA LEU A 42 -4.28 -7.88 1.65
C LEU A 42 -4.98 -9.10 1.04
N LYS A 43 -4.91 -9.27 -0.28
CA LYS A 43 -5.48 -10.45 -0.96
C LYS A 43 -4.81 -11.74 -0.50
N GLU A 44 -3.48 -11.74 -0.41
CA GLU A 44 -2.70 -12.91 0.02
C GLU A 44 -2.94 -13.24 1.49
N LEU A 45 -2.93 -12.22 2.37
CA LEU A 45 -3.28 -12.36 3.79
C LEU A 45 -4.69 -12.94 3.95
N SER A 46 -5.67 -12.39 3.23
CA SER A 46 -7.05 -12.89 3.27
C SER A 46 -7.14 -14.35 2.82
N THR A 47 -6.37 -14.72 1.79
CA THR A 47 -6.36 -16.09 1.27
C THR A 47 -5.74 -17.05 2.28
N ALA A 48 -4.58 -16.70 2.84
CA ALA A 48 -3.89 -17.48 3.86
C ALA A 48 -4.76 -17.71 5.10
N ILE A 49 -5.41 -16.65 5.60
CA ILE A 49 -6.31 -16.74 6.76
C ILE A 49 -7.52 -17.64 6.47
N ARG A 50 -8.20 -17.46 5.32
CA ARG A 50 -9.37 -18.27 4.94
C ARG A 50 -9.04 -19.75 4.75
N THR A 51 -7.84 -20.04 4.25
CA THR A 51 -7.38 -21.41 4.02
C THR A 51 -6.69 -22.03 5.22
N MET A 52 -6.48 -21.25 6.29
CA MET A 52 -5.71 -21.64 7.48
C MET A 52 -4.31 -22.15 7.12
N ILE A 53 -3.67 -21.48 6.17
CA ILE A 53 -2.31 -21.78 5.69
C ILE A 53 -1.36 -20.69 6.18
N ILE A 54 -0.14 -21.08 6.56
CA ILE A 54 0.89 -20.12 6.96
C ILE A 54 1.14 -19.14 5.81
N PRO A 55 0.98 -17.83 6.03
CA PRO A 55 1.22 -16.84 5.00
C PRO A 55 2.73 -16.82 4.61
N SER A 56 3.04 -16.91 3.31
CA SER A 56 4.45 -16.86 2.87
C SER A 56 5.03 -15.45 3.02
N PRO A 57 6.20 -15.29 3.69
CA PRO A 57 6.85 -13.98 3.84
C PRO A 57 7.19 -13.31 2.51
N ALA A 58 7.57 -14.09 1.49
CA ALA A 58 7.91 -13.57 0.16
C ALA A 58 6.69 -12.98 -0.57
N ASN A 59 5.50 -13.50 -0.28
CA ASN A 59 4.26 -13.02 -0.87
C ASN A 59 3.83 -11.70 -0.22
N ILE A 60 3.90 -11.61 1.12
CA ILE A 60 3.46 -10.42 1.90
C ILE A 60 4.54 -9.34 1.98
N THR A 61 5.42 -9.24 0.99
CA THR A 61 6.52 -8.27 1.06
C THR A 61 6.01 -6.84 0.86
N MET A 62 5.87 -6.08 1.96
CA MET A 62 5.47 -4.67 1.96
C MET A 62 6.63 -3.69 1.75
N SER A 63 7.86 -4.18 1.55
CA SER A 63 9.08 -3.33 1.47
C SER A 63 8.99 -2.25 0.39
N ALA A 64 8.45 -2.58 -0.79
CA ALA A 64 8.25 -1.64 -1.88
C ALA A 64 7.23 -0.55 -1.51
N ALA A 65 6.10 -0.93 -0.91
CA ALA A 65 5.08 0.01 -0.44
C ALA A 65 5.60 0.93 0.68
N ILE A 66 6.38 0.37 1.63
CA ILE A 66 7.02 1.13 2.71
C ILE A 66 8.04 2.12 2.15
N LYS A 67 8.84 1.70 1.16
CA LYS A 67 9.79 2.58 0.48
C LYS A 67 9.05 3.72 -0.23
N ALA A 68 8.02 3.41 -1.01
CA ALA A 68 7.20 4.42 -1.70
C ALA A 68 6.59 5.42 -0.71
N ALA A 69 6.03 4.96 0.40
CA ALA A 69 5.49 5.82 1.46
C ALA A 69 6.56 6.73 2.08
N LYS A 70 7.76 6.19 2.33
CA LYS A 70 8.89 6.95 2.91
C LYS A 70 9.41 8.02 1.95
N ASP A 71 9.63 7.65 0.69
CA ASP A 71 10.13 8.57 -0.32
C ASP A 71 9.12 9.71 -0.55
N LEU A 72 7.83 9.37 -0.63
CA LEU A 72 6.75 10.33 -0.77
C LEU A 72 6.65 11.30 0.42
N ARG A 73 6.79 10.79 1.64
CA ARG A 73 6.80 11.64 2.84
C ARG A 73 7.97 12.62 2.84
N ASN A 74 9.14 12.21 2.34
CA ASN A 74 10.28 13.11 2.21
C ASN A 74 10.03 14.19 1.14
N GLU A 75 9.41 13.83 0.02
CA GLU A 75 9.05 14.78 -1.04
C GLU A 75 7.97 15.80 -0.60
N LEU A 76 7.10 15.40 0.31
CA LEU A 76 6.03 16.23 0.87
C LEU A 76 6.40 16.92 2.19
N SER A 77 7.68 16.87 2.61
CA SER A 77 8.10 17.46 3.90
C SER A 77 8.07 19.00 3.92
N GLU A 78 8.01 19.63 2.75
CA GLU A 78 7.97 21.09 2.61
C GLU A 78 6.54 21.61 2.46
N GLU A 79 6.13 22.57 3.28
CA GLU A 79 4.76 23.12 3.31
C GLU A 79 4.33 23.70 1.95
N ALA A 80 5.27 24.30 1.21
CA ALA A 80 5.04 24.83 -0.12
C ALA A 80 4.76 23.72 -1.16
N ALA A 81 5.38 22.54 -0.99
CA ALA A 81 5.12 21.37 -1.83
C ALA A 81 3.75 20.77 -1.51
N LEU A 82 3.38 20.70 -0.22
CA LEU A 82 2.07 20.27 0.25
C LEU A 82 0.92 21.12 -0.31
N LEU A 83 1.06 22.45 -0.28
CA LEU A 83 0.06 23.37 -0.83
C LEU A 83 -0.11 23.22 -2.36
N GLN A 84 0.96 22.92 -3.09
CA GLN A 84 0.90 22.72 -4.56
C GLN A 84 0.17 21.45 -4.98
N VAL A 85 0.12 20.44 -4.11
CA VAL A 85 -0.49 19.13 -4.40
C VAL A 85 -1.53 18.70 -3.38
N MET A 86 -2.11 19.63 -2.61
CA MET A 86 -2.87 19.35 -1.38
C MET A 86 -3.88 18.19 -1.50
N HIS A 87 -4.69 18.17 -2.57
CA HIS A 87 -5.68 17.11 -2.78
C HIS A 87 -5.05 15.73 -3.03
N VAL A 88 -3.89 15.69 -3.68
CA VAL A 88 -3.14 14.45 -3.95
C VAL A 88 -2.27 14.08 -2.74
N ALA A 89 -1.76 15.05 -1.99
CA ALA A 89 -1.01 14.86 -0.76
C ALA A 89 -1.86 14.22 0.35
N VAL A 90 -3.12 14.64 0.52
CA VAL A 90 -4.04 13.99 1.46
C VAL A 90 -4.23 12.50 1.12
N THR A 91 -4.41 12.20 -0.18
CA THR A 91 -4.53 10.81 -0.65
C THR A 91 -3.26 10.01 -0.35
N ALA A 92 -2.10 10.61 -0.58
CA ALA A 92 -0.80 10.04 -0.29
C ALA A 92 -0.57 9.74 1.20
N THR A 93 -0.97 10.65 2.08
CA THR A 93 -0.90 10.47 3.54
C THR A 93 -1.79 9.31 3.98
N LEU A 94 -3.05 9.28 3.52
CA LEU A 94 -3.97 8.19 3.83
C LEU A 94 -3.45 6.82 3.33
N LEU A 95 -2.84 6.78 2.15
CA LEU A 95 -2.21 5.56 1.63
C LEU A 95 -0.98 5.14 2.44
N SER A 96 -0.20 6.10 2.94
CA SER A 96 0.95 5.81 3.81
C SER A 96 0.50 5.22 5.15
N ASP A 97 -0.59 5.74 5.73
CA ASP A 97 -1.22 5.20 6.94
C ASP A 97 -1.81 3.81 6.70
N LEU A 98 -2.41 3.58 5.51
CA LEU A 98 -2.88 2.28 5.09
C LEU A 98 -1.75 1.26 5.02
N VAL A 99 -0.62 1.61 4.38
CA VAL A 99 0.58 0.74 4.31
C VAL A 99 1.04 0.34 5.71
N THR A 100 1.13 1.32 6.63
CA THR A 100 1.51 1.06 8.02
C THR A 100 0.53 0.13 8.73
N THR A 101 -0.76 0.27 8.45
CA THR A 101 -1.81 -0.58 9.01
C THR A 101 -1.70 -2.01 8.48
N ILE A 102 -1.41 -2.19 7.20
CA ILE A 102 -1.25 -3.51 6.58
C ILE A 102 -0.05 -4.27 7.17
N VAL A 103 1.05 -3.59 7.49
CA VAL A 103 2.18 -4.20 8.21
C VAL A 103 1.72 -4.80 9.54
N LYS A 104 0.94 -4.05 10.33
CA LYS A 104 0.38 -4.55 11.60
C LYS A 104 -0.59 -5.71 11.40
N ILE A 105 -1.40 -5.68 10.33
CA ILE A 105 -2.27 -6.80 9.97
C ILE A 105 -1.43 -8.04 9.63
N ALA A 106 -0.33 -7.90 8.88
CA ALA A 106 0.54 -9.01 8.54
C ALA A 106 1.18 -9.64 9.80
N GLU A 107 1.68 -8.83 10.72
CA GLU A 107 2.20 -9.29 12.01
C GLU A 107 1.13 -10.02 12.83
N THR A 108 -0.09 -9.48 12.86
CA THR A 108 -1.21 -10.10 13.57
C THR A 108 -1.65 -11.41 12.92
N ALA A 109 -1.63 -11.48 11.58
CA ALA A 109 -1.94 -12.69 10.83
C ALA A 109 -0.90 -13.79 11.05
N ASP A 110 0.39 -13.44 11.17
CA ASP A 110 1.45 -14.39 11.56
C ASP A 110 1.21 -14.94 12.97
N ASN A 111 0.91 -14.06 13.93
CA ASN A 111 0.56 -14.47 15.29
C ASN A 111 -0.65 -15.41 15.32
N LEU A 112 -1.70 -15.08 14.56
CA LEU A 112 -2.88 -15.93 14.40
C LEU A 112 -2.52 -17.28 13.79
N ALA A 113 -1.70 -17.30 12.74
CA ALA A 113 -1.27 -18.54 12.09
C ALA A 113 -0.50 -19.45 13.04
N ARG A 114 0.36 -18.87 13.88
CA ARG A 114 1.14 -19.59 14.89
C ARG A 114 0.26 -20.18 15.99
N LEU A 115 -0.65 -19.37 16.56
CA LEU A 115 -1.55 -19.80 17.64
C LEU A 115 -2.65 -20.75 17.15
N GLY A 116 -3.12 -20.55 15.92
CA GLY A 116 -4.14 -21.37 15.27
C GLY A 116 -3.58 -22.61 14.57
N HIS A 117 -2.27 -22.88 14.70
CA HIS A 117 -1.59 -24.02 14.08
C HIS A 117 -1.89 -24.18 12.58
N PHE A 118 -1.82 -23.06 11.84
CA PHE A 118 -2.06 -23.06 10.40
C PHE A 118 -1.12 -24.03 9.69
N LYS A 119 -1.62 -24.64 8.62
CA LYS A 119 -0.90 -25.67 7.87
C LYS A 119 0.23 -25.04 7.08
N ASN A 120 1.38 -25.71 7.07
CA ASN A 120 2.47 -25.34 6.17
C ASN A 120 2.20 -25.99 4.79
N PRO A 121 2.07 -25.18 3.71
CA PRO A 121 1.77 -25.73 2.39
C PRO A 121 2.88 -26.64 1.87
N GLU A 122 4.14 -26.44 2.27
CA GLU A 122 5.28 -27.28 1.87
C GLU A 122 5.33 -28.64 2.59
N LYS A 123 4.77 -28.74 3.80
CA LYS A 123 4.69 -30.02 4.53
C LYS A 123 3.57 -30.92 4.01
N THR A 124 2.47 -30.32 3.56
CA THR A 124 1.28 -31.04 3.08
C THR A 124 1.58 -31.85 1.81
N GLN A 125 2.57 -31.46 1.00
CA GLN A 125 2.93 -32.17 -0.23
C GLN A 125 3.73 -33.46 0.02
N LYS A 126 4.42 -33.59 1.16
CA LYS A 126 5.24 -34.77 1.49
C LYS A 126 4.40 -35.93 2.04
N ASP A 127 3.28 -35.65 2.70
CA ASP A 127 2.41 -36.68 3.29
C ASP A 127 1.52 -37.41 2.27
N VAL A 128 1.38 -36.90 1.04
CA VAL A 128 0.57 -37.51 -0.03
C VAL A 128 1.37 -38.53 -0.88
N ALA A 129 2.69 -38.59 -0.73
CA ALA A 129 3.54 -39.59 -1.39
C ALA A 129 3.49 -40.93 -0.66
N ILE A 130 2.31 -41.55 -0.56
CA ILE A 130 2.18 -42.93 -0.11
C ILE A 130 2.76 -43.81 -1.23
N ASN A 131 3.94 -44.37 -0.97
CA ASN A 131 4.63 -45.31 -1.84
C ASN A 131 3.73 -46.55 -2.03
N ILE A 132 3.11 -46.71 -3.21
CA ILE A 132 2.38 -47.93 -3.57
C ILE A 132 3.43 -48.94 -4.06
N PRO A 133 3.73 -50.02 -3.33
CA PRO A 133 4.66 -51.03 -3.81
C PRO A 133 3.97 -51.81 -4.94
N SER A 134 4.53 -51.76 -6.14
CA SER A 134 4.14 -52.61 -7.26
C SER A 134 4.34 -54.08 -6.90
N ARG A 135 3.29 -54.88 -7.08
CA ARG A 135 3.28 -56.33 -6.87
C ARG A 135 3.76 -57.08 -8.10
#